data_AF-A0AAE1HAA1-F1
#
_entry.id   AF-A0AAE1HAA1-F1
#
_cell.length_a   1.000
_cell.length_b   1.000
_cell.length_c   1.000
_cell.angle_alpha   90.00
_cell.angle_beta   90.00
_cell.angle_gamma   90.00
#
_symmetry.space_group_name_H-M   'P 1'
#
loop_
_entity.id
_entity.type
_entity.pdbx_description
1 polymer ?
#
loop_
_entity_poly.entity_id
_entity_poly.type
_entity_poly.pdbx_seq_one_letter_code
_entity_poly.pdbx_strand_id
1 'polypeptide(L)'
;MRKIQPAKGCLTCSLDLCSADSVPFEERETLLQMRSRGGLLRPSSKLYSLLLKLEESVIRVASKCSLHAAFLFTILDDLLDTKKSSVELIGCEEHQRGLTTAVITHYLNCRMHFVCAEADRAVVESHRSKRDMAKRAWLN
;
A
#
# COMPACT_ATOMS: atom_id res chain seq x y z
N MET A 1 25.35 -11.14 -7.88
CA MET A 1 23.91 -11.03 -8.14
C MET A 1 23.21 -12.25 -7.54
N ARG A 2 22.41 -12.08 -6.47
CA ARG A 2 21.58 -13.18 -5.95
C ARG A 2 20.36 -13.31 -6.86
N LYS A 3 20.20 -14.47 -7.50
CA LYS A 3 18.98 -14.79 -8.26
C LYS A 3 17.82 -14.83 -7.25
N ILE A 4 16.96 -13.82 -7.28
CA ILE A 4 15.67 -13.88 -6.59
C ILE A 4 14.86 -14.92 -7.36
N GLN A 5 14.73 -16.13 -6.83
CA GLN A 5 13.87 -17.14 -7.42
C GLN A 5 12.43 -16.60 -7.39
N PRO A 6 11.72 -16.61 -8.53
CA PRO A 6 10.31 -16.25 -8.54
C PRO A 6 9.56 -17.32 -7.74
N ALA A 7 8.82 -16.91 -6.72
CA ALA A 7 7.95 -17.78 -5.91
C ALA A 7 6.80 -18.45 -6.69
N LYS A 8 6.88 -18.49 -8.03
CA LYS A 8 5.88 -19.12 -8.91
C LYS A 8 5.85 -20.62 -8.61
N GLY A 9 4.81 -21.05 -7.92
CA GLY A 9 4.55 -22.47 -7.63
C GLY A 9 4.83 -22.91 -6.20
N CYS A 10 5.26 -22.03 -5.29
CA CYS A 10 5.40 -22.41 -3.87
C CYS A 10 4.04 -22.42 -3.18
N LEU A 11 3.48 -23.61 -2.93
CA LEU A 11 2.17 -23.77 -2.28
C LEU A 11 2.12 -23.10 -0.90
N THR A 12 3.18 -23.23 -0.10
CA THR A 12 3.27 -22.62 1.23
C THR A 12 3.23 -21.10 1.17
N CYS A 13 3.88 -20.48 0.18
CA CYS A 13 3.82 -19.03 -0.01
C CYS A 13 2.43 -18.57 -0.46
N SER A 14 1.75 -19.33 -1.31
CA SER A 14 0.37 -19.03 -1.70
C SER A 14 -0.58 -19.07 -0.51
N LEU A 15 -0.43 -20.06 0.38
CA LEU A 15 -1.20 -20.16 1.62
C LEU A 15 -0.87 -19.05 2.62
N ASP A 16 0.37 -18.56 2.64
CA ASP A 16 0.75 -17.43 3.50
C ASP A 16 0.26 -16.08 2.96
N LEU A 17 -0.17 -16.00 1.69
CA LEU A 17 -0.76 -14.82 1.07
C LEU A 17 -2.29 -14.80 1.15
N CYS A 18 -2.92 -15.97 1.03
CA CYS A 18 -4.38 -16.09 0.95
C CYS A 18 -4.94 -16.99 2.05
N SER A 19 -6.03 -16.55 2.67
CA SER A 19 -6.79 -17.39 3.60
C SER A 19 -7.45 -18.53 2.82
N ALA A 20 -7.44 -19.73 3.39
CA ALA A 20 -8.21 -20.84 2.84
C ALA A 20 -9.72 -20.58 3.02
N ASP A 21 -10.53 -21.07 2.09
CA ASP A 21 -12.00 -20.92 2.16
C ASP A 21 -12.61 -21.57 3.41
N SER A 22 -11.91 -22.53 4.01
CA SER A 22 -12.30 -23.20 5.25
C SER A 22 -12.10 -22.35 6.51
N VAL A 23 -11.38 -21.22 6.42
CA VAL A 23 -11.15 -20.33 7.57
C VAL A 23 -12.42 -19.50 7.82
N PRO A 24 -12.93 -19.48 9.07
CA PRO A 24 -14.08 -18.67 9.44
C PRO A 24 -13.92 -17.22 8.98
N PHE A 25 -15.04 -16.63 8.61
CA PHE A 25 -15.09 -15.26 8.15
C PHE A 25 -14.71 -14.28 9.28
N GLU A 26 -13.87 -13.29 8.94
CA GLU A 26 -13.47 -12.25 9.87
C GLU A 26 -14.12 -10.90 9.51
N GLU A 27 -14.42 -10.06 10.51
CA GLU A 27 -15.12 -8.77 10.31
C GLU A 27 -14.47 -7.88 9.24
N ARG A 28 -13.14 -7.90 9.14
CA ARG A 28 -12.35 -7.17 8.14
C ARG A 28 -12.69 -7.53 6.68
N GLU A 29 -13.38 -8.63 6.45
CA GLU A 29 -13.70 -9.17 5.12
C GLU A 29 -15.12 -8.80 4.66
N THR A 30 -15.88 -8.07 5.48
CA THR A 30 -17.30 -7.70 5.20
C THR A 30 -17.45 -7.01 3.86
N LEU A 31 -16.62 -6.01 3.58
CA LEU A 31 -16.68 -5.29 2.30
C LEU A 31 -16.28 -6.16 1.12
N LEU A 32 -15.32 -7.07 1.30
CA LEU A 32 -14.94 -8.02 0.26
C LEU A 32 -16.10 -8.95 -0.06
N GLN A 33 -16.82 -9.46 0.94
CA GLN A 33 -17.97 -10.32 0.73
C GLN A 33 -19.11 -9.59 0.03
N MET A 34 -19.46 -8.38 0.50
CA MET A 34 -20.52 -7.57 -0.10
C MET A 34 -20.24 -7.27 -1.58
N ARG A 35 -18.97 -7.17 -1.96
CA ARG A 35 -18.57 -6.85 -3.33
C ARG A 35 -18.24 -8.08 -4.18
N SER A 36 -17.86 -9.19 -3.55
CA SER A 36 -17.40 -10.39 -4.25
C SER A 36 -18.54 -11.04 -5.02
N ARG A 37 -18.19 -11.58 -6.19
CA ARG A 37 -19.05 -12.46 -6.99
C ARG A 37 -18.47 -13.88 -7.06
N GLY A 38 -17.66 -14.26 -6.06
CA GLY A 38 -17.01 -15.58 -5.97
C GLY A 38 -15.61 -15.68 -6.55
N GLY A 39 -15.02 -14.58 -7.05
CA GLY A 39 -13.70 -14.58 -7.69
C GLY A 39 -12.62 -13.74 -6.98
N LEU A 40 -12.95 -13.10 -5.85
CA LEU A 40 -11.99 -12.29 -5.09
C LEU A 40 -11.23 -13.16 -4.09
N LEU A 41 -9.91 -12.99 -4.04
CA LEU A 41 -9.05 -13.65 -3.06
C LEU A 41 -9.21 -13.00 -1.68
N ARG A 42 -9.28 -13.84 -0.64
CA ARG A 42 -9.23 -13.40 0.76
C ARG A 42 -7.77 -13.31 1.20
N PRO A 43 -7.26 -12.16 1.66
CA PRO A 43 -5.90 -12.08 2.17
C PRO A 43 -5.76 -12.92 3.45
N SER A 44 -4.58 -13.49 3.66
CA SER A 44 -4.22 -14.05 4.97
C SER A 44 -4.17 -12.95 6.02
N SER A 45 -4.34 -13.29 7.29
CA SER A 45 -4.22 -12.31 8.39
C SER A 45 -2.84 -11.63 8.40
N LYS A 46 -1.79 -12.38 8.05
CA LYS A 46 -0.41 -11.89 7.97
C LYS A 46 -0.21 -10.90 6.82
N LEU A 47 -0.77 -11.19 5.65
CA LEU A 47 -0.76 -10.24 4.53
C LEU A 47 -1.56 -8.98 4.89
N TYR A 48 -2.74 -9.14 5.46
CA TYR A 48 -3.56 -8.01 5.90
C TYR A 48 -2.81 -7.10 6.89
N SER A 49 -2.19 -7.68 7.92
CA SER A 49 -1.39 -6.93 8.90
C SER A 49 -0.22 -6.17 8.26
N LEU A 50 0.50 -6.78 7.31
CA LEU A 50 1.56 -6.10 6.58
C LEU A 50 1.01 -4.91 5.76
N LEU A 51 -0.09 -5.12 5.03
CA LEU A 51 -0.71 -4.08 4.22
C LEU A 51 -1.23 -2.92 5.07
N LEU A 52 -1.79 -3.22 6.25
CA LEU A 52 -2.25 -2.20 7.19
C LEU A 52 -1.08 -1.34 7.69
N LYS A 53 0.03 -1.96 8.13
CA LYS A 53 1.24 -1.23 8.57
C LYS A 53 1.83 -0.37 7.45
N LEU A 54 1.82 -0.87 6.21
CA LEU A 54 2.24 -0.11 5.04
C LEU A 54 1.35 1.12 4.83
N GLU A 55 0.03 0.95 4.85
CA GLU A 55 -0.92 2.05 4.66
C GLU A 55 -0.76 3.12 5.75
N GLU A 56 -0.65 2.71 7.01
CA GLU A 56 -0.43 3.64 8.11
C GLU A 56 0.88 4.43 7.94
N SER A 57 1.95 3.78 7.45
CA SER A 57 3.22 4.45 7.18
C SER A 57 3.09 5.45 6.03
N VAL A 58 2.37 5.09 4.96
CA VAL A 58 2.03 6.02 3.87
C VAL A 58 1.28 7.23 4.39
N ILE A 59 0.23 7.03 5.19
CA ILE A 59 -0.58 8.13 5.76
C ILE A 59 0.26 9.03 6.67
N ARG A 60 1.09 8.43 7.55
CA ARG A 60 1.96 9.20 8.46
C ARG A 60 2.97 10.06 7.70
N VAL A 61 3.57 9.53 6.64
CA VAL A 61 4.53 10.29 5.83
C VAL A 61 3.82 11.33 4.98
N ALA A 62 2.71 10.97 4.32
CA ALA A 62 1.92 11.89 3.49
C ALA A 62 1.34 13.07 4.29
N SER A 63 1.01 12.87 5.56
CA SER A 63 0.49 13.94 6.44
C SER A 63 1.57 14.90 6.96
N LYS A 64 2.85 14.51 6.90
CA LYS A 64 3.97 15.29 7.46
C LYS A 64 4.90 15.87 6.40
N CYS A 65 4.95 15.26 5.22
CA CYS A 65 5.89 15.60 4.17
C CYS A 65 5.14 15.92 2.87
N SER A 66 5.58 16.96 2.16
CA SER A 66 5.18 17.16 0.78
C SER A 66 5.70 16.02 -0.10
N LEU A 67 5.06 15.77 -1.23
CA LEU A 67 5.54 14.76 -2.17
C LEU A 67 6.92 15.16 -2.73
N HIS A 68 7.89 14.25 -2.68
CA HIS A 68 9.25 14.47 -3.18
C HIS A 68 9.84 13.17 -3.76
N ALA A 69 10.98 13.28 -4.46
CA ALA A 69 11.60 12.14 -5.17
C ALA A 69 12.00 10.97 -4.25
N ALA A 70 12.27 11.24 -2.98
CA ALA A 70 12.66 10.23 -1.99
C ALA A 70 11.50 9.78 -1.10
N PHE A 71 10.26 10.16 -1.42
CA PHE A 71 9.08 9.89 -0.57
C PHE A 71 8.88 8.40 -0.27
N LEU A 72 9.14 7.53 -1.26
CA LEU A 72 9.10 6.07 -1.07
C LEU A 72 10.13 5.58 -0.04
N PHE A 73 11.34 6.16 -0.03
CA PHE A 73 12.36 5.82 0.96
C PHE A 73 11.94 6.29 2.34
N THR A 74 11.36 7.49 2.46
CA THR A 74 10.81 8.00 3.73
C THR A 74 9.73 7.06 4.29
N ILE A 75 8.87 6.49 3.45
CA ILE A 75 7.87 5.49 3.86
C ILE A 75 8.56 4.21 4.36
N LEU A 76 9.57 3.71 3.64
CA LEU A 76 10.30 2.52 4.05
C LEU A 76 11.05 2.73 5.36
N ASP A 77 11.64 3.90 5.57
CA ASP A 77 12.32 4.26 6.81
C ASP A 77 11.33 4.33 7.98
N ASP A 78 10.12 4.88 7.79
CA ASP A 78 9.07 4.88 8.83
C ASP A 78 8.58 3.46 9.14
N LEU A 79 8.41 2.62 8.11
CA LEU A 79 7.94 1.23 8.25
C LEU A 79 8.97 0.35 8.97
N LEU A 80 10.25 0.51 8.66
CA LEU A 80 11.36 -0.30 9.18
C LEU A 80 11.92 0.23 10.51
N ASP A 81 11.37 1.32 11.03
CA ASP A 81 11.74 1.87 12.34
C ASP A 81 11.39 0.86 13.45
N THR A 82 12.40 0.10 13.86
CA THR A 82 12.28 -0.99 14.84
C THR A 82 11.86 -0.53 16.23
N LYS A 83 11.91 0.78 16.51
CA LYS A 83 11.38 1.35 17.75
C LYS A 83 9.86 1.43 17.76
N LYS A 84 9.21 1.41 16.59
CA LYS A 84 7.75 1.52 16.45
C LYS A 84 7.08 0.17 16.27
N SER A 85 7.64 -0.71 15.45
CA SER A 85 7.02 -2.00 15.12
C SER A 85 7.99 -2.93 14.39
N SER A 86 7.84 -4.25 14.56
CA SER A 86 8.45 -5.24 13.68
C SER A 86 7.58 -5.48 12.45
N VAL A 87 8.21 -5.56 11.27
CA VAL A 87 7.54 -5.95 10.02
C VAL A 87 7.48 -7.46 9.94
N GLU A 88 6.28 -8.01 9.74
CA GLU A 88 6.09 -9.44 9.57
C GLU A 88 6.53 -9.87 8.16
N LEU A 89 7.40 -10.88 8.08
CA LEU A 89 7.85 -11.42 6.80
C LEU A 89 6.85 -12.45 6.28
N ILE A 90 6.33 -12.27 5.07
CA ILE A 90 5.40 -13.19 4.40
C ILE A 90 6.17 -14.18 3.54
N GLY A 91 5.80 -15.45 3.59
CA GLY A 91 6.35 -16.57 2.84
C GLY A 91 6.97 -17.63 3.74
N CYS A 92 7.31 -18.78 3.15
CA CYS A 92 8.09 -19.80 3.84
C CYS A 92 9.54 -19.34 4.04
N GLU A 93 10.30 -20.03 4.89
CA GLU A 93 11.66 -19.63 5.31
C GLU A 93 12.59 -19.26 4.14
N GLU A 94 12.53 -20.03 3.05
CA GLU A 94 13.30 -19.83 1.83
C GLU A 94 12.91 -18.55 1.06
N HIS A 95 11.61 -18.25 0.97
CA HIS A 95 11.08 -17.21 0.09
C HIS A 95 10.69 -15.93 0.84
N GLN A 96 10.63 -15.95 2.17
CA GLN A 96 9.99 -14.91 2.97
C GLN A 96 10.54 -13.51 2.70
N ARG A 97 11.87 -13.38 2.52
CA ARG A 97 12.50 -12.08 2.23
C ARG A 97 12.11 -11.57 0.84
N GLY A 98 12.27 -12.41 -0.18
CA GLY A 98 11.98 -12.02 -1.56
C GLY A 98 10.50 -11.72 -1.78
N LEU A 99 9.62 -12.52 -1.19
CA LEU A 99 8.18 -12.33 -1.28
C LEU A 99 7.74 -11.07 -0.54
N THR A 100 8.21 -10.85 0.69
CA THR A 100 7.89 -9.64 1.45
C THR A 100 8.33 -8.38 0.70
N THR A 101 9.56 -8.37 0.16
CA THR A 101 10.03 -7.24 -0.66
C THR A 101 9.13 -7.03 -1.87
N ALA A 102 8.75 -8.09 -2.58
CA ALA A 102 7.87 -7.96 -3.75
C ALA A 102 6.48 -7.40 -3.38
N VAL A 103 5.90 -7.85 -2.27
CA VAL A 103 4.62 -7.32 -1.76
C VAL A 103 4.74 -5.84 -1.41
N ILE A 104 5.76 -5.45 -0.63
CA ILE A 104 5.99 -4.05 -0.24
C ILE A 104 6.18 -3.18 -1.48
N THR A 105 7.05 -3.57 -2.41
CA THR A 105 7.32 -2.81 -3.63
C THR A 105 6.07 -2.65 -4.48
N HIS A 106 5.32 -3.75 -4.69
CA HIS A 106 4.09 -3.69 -5.48
C HIS A 106 3.06 -2.77 -4.83
N TYR A 107 2.83 -2.92 -3.52
CA TYR A 107 1.88 -2.10 -2.79
C TYR A 107 2.23 -0.62 -2.87
N LEU A 108 3.49 -0.25 -2.58
CA LEU A 108 3.93 1.13 -2.60
C LEU A 108 3.83 1.73 -4.00
N ASN A 109 4.19 0.99 -5.06
CA ASN A 109 4.01 1.45 -6.43
C ASN A 109 2.54 1.74 -6.74
N CYS A 110 1.64 0.83 -6.41
CA CYS A 110 0.20 1.04 -6.55
C CYS A 110 -0.28 2.26 -5.75
N ARG A 111 0.17 2.40 -4.50
CA ARG A 111 -0.26 3.49 -3.63
C ARG A 111 0.23 4.86 -4.12
N MET A 112 1.45 4.92 -4.65
CA MET A 112 2.00 6.15 -5.20
C MET A 112 1.22 6.68 -6.39
N HIS A 113 0.63 5.84 -7.23
CA HIS A 113 -0.27 6.32 -8.28
C HIS A 113 -1.45 7.10 -7.72
N PHE A 114 -2.04 6.65 -6.61
CA PHE A 114 -3.13 7.37 -5.95
C PHE A 114 -2.64 8.66 -5.29
N VAL A 115 -1.49 8.63 -4.60
CA VAL A 115 -0.91 9.81 -3.95
C VAL A 115 -0.56 10.90 -4.95
N CYS A 116 0.15 10.55 -6.04
CA CYS A 116 0.50 11.50 -7.09
C CYS A 116 -0.74 12.07 -7.78
N ALA A 117 -1.73 11.22 -8.11
CA ALA A 117 -2.96 11.69 -8.73
C ALA A 117 -3.74 12.68 -7.84
N GLU A 118 -3.73 12.48 -6.52
CA GLU A 118 -4.35 13.42 -5.58
C GLU A 118 -3.55 14.73 -5.48
N ALA A 119 -2.21 14.65 -5.42
CA ALA A 119 -1.34 15.83 -5.40
C ALA A 119 -1.53 16.68 -6.67
N ASP A 120 -1.61 16.04 -7.84
CA ASP A 120 -1.85 16.71 -9.12
C ASP A 120 -3.22 17.41 -9.14
N ARG A 121 -4.27 16.72 -8.66
CA ARG A 121 -5.61 17.33 -8.52
C ARG A 121 -5.58 18.58 -7.64
N ALA A 122 -4.89 18.53 -6.51
CA ALA A 122 -4.76 19.67 -5.60
C ALA A 122 -4.06 20.88 -6.25
N VAL A 123 -3.01 20.62 -7.06
CA VAL A 123 -2.31 21.67 -7.82
C VAL A 123 -3.24 22.31 -8.86
N VAL A 124 -3.95 21.50 -9.65
CA VAL A 124 -4.89 22.01 -10.66
C VAL A 124 -5.98 22.87 -10.02
N GLU A 125 -6.55 22.42 -8.90
CA GLU A 125 -7.58 23.17 -8.19
C GLU A 125 -7.06 24.50 -7.64
N SER A 126 -5.83 24.52 -7.09
CA SER A 126 -5.18 25.75 -6.64
C SER A 126 -5.01 26.77 -7.78
N HIS A 127 -4.58 26.31 -8.96
CA HIS A 127 -4.44 27.18 -10.14
C HIS A 127 -5.78 27.72 -10.63
N ARG A 128 -6.84 26.90 -10.61
CA ARG A 128 -8.21 27.33 -10.97
C ARG A 128 -8.69 28.42 -10.03
N SER A 129 -8.56 28.19 -8.72
CA SER A 129 -8.96 29.16 -7.68
C SER A 129 -8.24 30.50 -7.82
N LYS A 130 -6.91 30.48 -8.01
CA LYS A 130 -6.11 31.72 -8.24
C LYS A 130 -6.56 32.49 -9.47
N ARG A 131 -6.87 31.79 -10.57
CA ARG A 131 -7.36 32.41 -11.81
C ARG A 131 -8.74 33.04 -11.62
N ASP A 132 -9.64 32.39 -10.91
CA ASP A 132 -10.99 32.91 -10.68
C ASP A 132 -10.96 34.13 -9.74
N MET A 133 -10.08 34.12 -8.73
CA MET A 133 -9.80 35.32 -7.93
C MET A 133 -9.26 36.47 -8.77
N ALA A 134 -8.28 36.22 -9.65
CA ALA A 134 -7.72 37.26 -10.52
C ALA A 134 -8.78 37.85 -11.46
N LYS A 135 -9.67 37.03 -12.03
CA LYS A 135 -10.79 37.50 -12.86
C LYS A 135 -11.76 38.41 -12.08
N ARG A 136 -12.09 38.04 -10.83
CA ARG A 136 -12.96 38.87 -9.97
C ARG A 136 -12.30 40.20 -9.62
N ALA A 137 -10.99 40.21 -9.36
CA ALA A 137 -10.24 41.43 -9.08
C ALA A 137 -10.16 42.39 -10.27
N TRP A 138 -10.25 41.89 -11.52
CA TRP A 138 -10.29 42.71 -12.73
C TRP A 138 -11.68 43.29 -13.05
N LEU A 139 -12.74 42.72 -12.48
CA LEU A 139 -14.13 43.13 -12.73
C LEU A 139 -14.68 44.14 -11.70
N ASN A 140 -13.92 44.40 -10.62
CA ASN A 140 -14.19 45.40 -9.59
C ASN A 140 -13.23 46.58 -9.74
#